data_AF-A0A936QX21-F1
#
_entry.id   AF-A0A936QX21-F1
#
_cell.length_a   1.000
_cell.length_b   1.000
_cell.length_c   1.000
_cell.angle_alpha   90.00
_cell.angle_beta   90.00
_cell.angle_gamma   90.00
#
_symmetry.space_group_name_H-M   'P 1'
#
loop_
_entity.id
_entity.type
_entity.pdbx_description
1 polymer ?
#
loop_
_entity_poly.entity_id
_entity_poly.type
_entity_poly.pdbx_seq_one_letter_code
_entity_poly.pdbx_strand_id
1 'polypeptide(L)'
;MVKAAGRRFDHATDDQSPCFLNPYAPIDIARANLPHWRQDGVTYFVTFRLADALPAEKLRAWREERERWTVRNPKPWTPAQEREHHERFSQHIERWLDHGAGSCMLTIPEISALVADALRKFDGDRYRLGKFVVASNHVHVLVTPLAQHKLSDILHSWKSFTSKQIPKVEAASRRLQGTSKQIPKVEAASRRLQDKQKDAASTETNKIWQKEYYDRIVRSPEELYNIEQYIERHAEFARGEEKRRDAASTSTRDQIVQDAVRPLHDPALRQLILDIKAKNELTIDHVSQDQVIEAGFSQAARARGLVQSFEQFIADHKDEITALQILYAKPYKQRLTFEAVKELADAIEKPPYLWNESQLWQAYAALEASKVKGASGKRILTDLVSLVRFAIHQDNELIPFPERVNANFKAWLAQQNTPSPLRGEGGGEGEKGERFTPEQLRWLEMIRDHIAANLGIEPDDFEYAPFAQEGGLGKVHQLFGDKLPEMLASLNDVLAA
;
A
#
# COMPACT_ATOMS: atom_id res chain seq x y z
N MET A 1 -19.73 7.55 -23.26
CA MET A 1 -18.71 7.23 -22.21
C MET A 1 -18.15 8.50 -21.55
N VAL A 2 -17.67 8.45 -20.30
CA VAL A 2 -17.05 9.63 -19.64
C VAL A 2 -15.58 9.80 -20.05
N LYS A 3 -15.25 11.00 -20.51
CA LYS A 3 -13.92 11.42 -20.99
C LYS A 3 -12.82 11.09 -19.97
N ALA A 4 -11.60 10.77 -20.44
CA ALA A 4 -10.38 10.82 -19.65
C ALA A 4 -10.26 12.23 -19.06
N ALA A 5 -10.76 12.42 -17.84
CA ALA A 5 -10.83 13.70 -17.16
C ALA A 5 -10.05 13.58 -15.84
N GLY A 6 -8.80 13.16 -15.99
CA GLY A 6 -7.76 13.28 -14.99
C GLY A 6 -6.84 14.43 -15.35
N ARG A 7 -6.27 15.09 -14.34
CA ARG A 7 -5.23 16.10 -14.55
C ARG A 7 -4.01 15.43 -15.19
N ARG A 8 -3.35 16.14 -16.11
CA ARG A 8 -2.00 15.77 -16.55
C ARG A 8 -1.07 16.01 -15.37
N PHE A 9 -0.16 15.07 -15.11
CA PHE A 9 0.92 15.34 -14.16
C PHE A 9 1.91 16.28 -14.84
N ASP A 10 1.73 17.60 -14.68
CA ASP A 10 2.63 18.58 -15.31
C ASP A 10 3.99 18.61 -14.62
N HIS A 11 5.05 18.47 -15.41
CA HIS A 11 6.45 18.58 -14.97
C HIS A 11 6.87 20.06 -14.90
N ALA A 12 6.35 20.87 -13.98
CA ALA A 12 6.99 22.15 -13.63
C ALA A 12 6.43 22.77 -12.34
N THR A 13 7.37 23.18 -11.47
CA THR A 13 7.25 23.97 -10.23
C THR A 13 6.77 23.24 -8.96
N ASP A 14 7.47 23.53 -7.87
CA ASP A 14 7.59 22.82 -6.57
C ASP A 14 6.33 22.11 -6.02
N ASP A 15 6.56 20.90 -5.48
CA ASP A 15 5.68 20.08 -4.61
C ASP A 15 4.53 19.23 -5.24
N GLN A 16 4.33 19.23 -6.57
CA GLN A 16 3.18 18.53 -7.19
C GLN A 16 3.49 17.39 -8.17
N SER A 17 4.77 17.02 -8.33
CA SER A 17 5.17 15.98 -9.28
C SER A 17 4.74 14.56 -8.86
N PRO A 18 4.45 13.66 -9.81
CA PRO A 18 4.23 12.24 -9.51
C PRO A 18 5.51 11.63 -8.96
N CYS A 19 5.41 10.93 -7.84
CA CYS A 19 6.56 10.26 -7.23
C CYS A 19 6.64 8.83 -7.77
N PHE A 20 7.83 8.44 -8.21
CA PHE A 20 8.10 7.11 -8.77
C PHE A 20 8.60 6.14 -7.69
N LEU A 21 8.67 4.86 -8.03
CA LEU A 21 9.36 3.84 -7.23
C LEU A 21 10.70 4.39 -6.75
N ASN A 22 10.92 4.37 -5.44
CA ASN A 22 12.21 4.65 -4.85
C ASN A 22 12.80 3.31 -4.40
N PRO A 23 13.72 2.72 -5.16
CA PRO A 23 14.27 1.39 -4.85
C PRO A 23 15.03 1.36 -3.51
N TYR A 24 15.32 2.54 -2.94
CA TYR A 24 16.00 2.68 -1.67
C TYR A 24 15.04 2.95 -0.50
N ALA A 25 13.73 3.14 -0.74
CA ALA A 25 12.71 3.33 0.31
C ALA A 25 12.01 1.99 0.65
N PRO A 26 11.42 1.85 1.85
CA PRO A 26 10.69 0.64 2.22
C PRO A 26 9.59 0.31 1.19
N ILE A 27 9.57 -0.94 0.75
CA ILE A 27 8.52 -1.49 -0.10
C ILE A 27 7.78 -2.54 0.74
N ASP A 28 6.53 -2.25 1.09
CA ASP A 28 5.60 -3.22 1.65
C ASP A 28 5.22 -4.22 0.56
N ILE A 29 5.34 -5.51 0.82
CA ILE A 29 4.83 -6.55 -0.09
C ILE A 29 3.69 -7.28 0.62
N ALA A 30 2.45 -6.94 0.27
CA ALA A 30 1.29 -7.68 0.75
C ALA A 30 1.08 -8.92 -0.15
N ARG A 31 1.02 -10.12 0.45
CA ARG A 31 0.70 -11.36 -0.27
C ARG A 31 -0.76 -11.74 -0.08
N ALA A 32 -1.55 -11.63 -1.16
CA ALA A 32 -2.77 -12.40 -1.36
C ALA A 32 -2.50 -13.46 -2.46
N ASN A 33 -3.36 -13.62 -3.47
CA ASN A 33 -3.08 -14.49 -4.63
C ASN A 33 -2.09 -13.87 -5.65
N LEU A 34 -1.84 -12.56 -5.58
CA LEU A 34 -0.81 -11.84 -6.32
C LEU A 34 -0.01 -10.96 -5.32
N PRO A 35 1.30 -10.79 -5.51
CA PRO A 35 2.09 -9.88 -4.67
C PRO A 35 1.77 -8.43 -5.05
N HIS A 36 1.26 -7.66 -4.09
CA HIS A 36 1.02 -6.23 -4.23
C HIS A 36 2.17 -5.46 -3.59
N TRP A 37 2.91 -4.72 -4.41
CA TRP A 37 4.07 -3.94 -3.97
C TRP A 37 3.59 -2.55 -3.64
N ARG A 38 3.86 -2.09 -2.43
CA ARG A 38 3.44 -0.80 -1.93
C ARG A 38 4.64 0.00 -1.46
N GLN A 39 4.69 1.25 -1.89
CA GLN A 39 5.55 2.28 -1.35
C GLN A 39 4.69 3.53 -1.11
N ASP A 40 4.87 4.20 0.01
CA ASP A 40 4.06 5.38 0.32
C ASP A 40 4.41 6.56 -0.58
N GLY A 41 3.38 7.33 -0.95
CA GLY A 41 3.50 8.54 -1.77
C GLY A 41 3.79 8.31 -3.25
N VAL A 42 3.97 7.07 -3.73
CA VAL A 42 4.24 6.79 -5.16
C VAL A 42 2.98 6.67 -6.01
N THR A 43 3.13 6.90 -7.31
CA THR A 43 2.07 6.70 -8.30
C THR A 43 1.96 5.23 -8.69
N TYR A 44 0.71 4.74 -8.70
CA TYR A 44 0.34 3.39 -9.12
C TYR A 44 -0.46 3.46 -10.41
N PHE A 45 -0.21 2.51 -11.30
CA PHE A 45 -1.14 2.17 -12.37
C PHE A 45 -1.97 0.97 -11.96
N VAL A 46 -3.29 1.14 -11.93
CA VAL A 46 -4.24 0.13 -11.47
C VAL A 46 -5.24 -0.22 -12.56
N THR A 47 -5.45 -1.52 -12.73
CA THR A 47 -6.51 -2.11 -13.55
C THR A 47 -7.47 -2.89 -12.65
N PHE A 48 -8.75 -2.49 -12.59
CA PHE A 48 -9.82 -3.29 -11.97
C PHE A 48 -10.97 -3.52 -12.94
N ARG A 49 -11.64 -4.68 -12.82
CA ARG A 49 -12.56 -5.19 -13.85
C ARG A 49 -13.83 -5.78 -13.27
N LEU A 50 -14.87 -5.86 -14.11
CA LEU A 50 -16.08 -6.61 -13.80
C LEU A 50 -15.74 -8.09 -13.56
N ALA A 51 -16.51 -8.74 -12.68
CA ALA A 51 -16.27 -10.12 -12.29
C ALA A 51 -16.31 -11.07 -13.51
N ASP A 52 -17.25 -10.82 -14.42
CA ASP A 52 -17.51 -11.60 -15.63
C ASP A 52 -16.68 -11.17 -16.86
N ALA A 53 -15.79 -10.17 -16.72
CA ALA A 53 -15.02 -9.63 -17.85
C ALA A 53 -14.05 -10.64 -18.48
N LEU A 54 -13.63 -11.67 -17.73
CA LEU A 54 -12.70 -12.70 -18.21
C LEU A 54 -13.24 -14.10 -17.87
N PRO A 55 -13.40 -15.00 -18.87
CA PRO A 55 -13.87 -16.37 -18.62
C PRO A 55 -12.95 -17.12 -17.66
N ALA A 56 -13.55 -17.83 -16.68
CA ALA A 56 -12.80 -18.56 -15.65
C ALA A 56 -11.85 -19.61 -16.24
N GLU A 57 -12.25 -20.30 -17.30
CA GLU A 57 -11.43 -21.30 -17.99
C GLU A 57 -10.16 -20.68 -18.61
N LYS A 58 -10.31 -19.52 -19.26
CA LYS A 58 -9.19 -18.78 -19.86
C LYS A 58 -8.21 -18.31 -18.78
N LEU A 59 -8.73 -17.83 -17.64
CA LEU A 59 -7.92 -17.44 -16.50
C LEU A 59 -7.18 -18.62 -15.86
N ARG A 60 -7.81 -19.80 -15.78
CA ARG A 60 -7.18 -21.00 -15.24
C ARG A 60 -6.01 -21.45 -16.11
N ALA A 61 -6.25 -21.60 -17.43
CA ALA A 61 -5.21 -21.96 -18.39
C ALA A 61 -4.05 -20.94 -18.37
N TRP A 62 -4.35 -19.64 -18.30
CA TRP A 62 -3.35 -18.58 -18.20
C TRP A 62 -2.53 -18.67 -16.91
N ARG A 63 -3.15 -18.96 -15.75
CA ARG A 63 -2.43 -19.15 -14.47
C ARG A 63 -1.49 -20.35 -14.53
N GLU A 64 -1.96 -21.48 -15.03
CA GLU A 64 -1.16 -22.70 -15.19
C GLU A 64 0.03 -22.49 -16.15
N GLU A 65 -0.17 -21.73 -17.24
CA GLU A 65 0.93 -21.36 -18.13
C GLU A 65 1.94 -20.44 -17.44
N ARG A 66 1.47 -19.42 -16.71
CA ARG A 66 2.33 -18.48 -15.99
C ARG A 66 3.14 -19.14 -14.89
N GLU A 67 2.51 -20.04 -14.14
CA GLU A 67 3.18 -20.81 -13.09
C GLU A 67 4.27 -21.71 -13.70
N ARG A 68 3.95 -22.47 -14.77
CA ARG A 68 4.94 -23.27 -15.50
C ARG A 68 6.09 -22.42 -16.04
N TRP A 69 5.81 -21.25 -16.57
CA TRP A 69 6.86 -20.34 -17.05
C TRP A 69 7.72 -19.81 -15.91
N THR A 70 7.13 -19.46 -14.77
CA THR A 70 7.84 -18.96 -13.58
C THR A 70 8.72 -20.04 -12.95
N VAL A 71 8.26 -21.28 -12.89
CA VAL A 71 9.07 -22.43 -12.42
C VAL A 71 10.26 -22.69 -13.35
N ARG A 72 10.07 -22.53 -14.67
CA ARG A 72 11.15 -22.67 -15.66
C ARG A 72 12.13 -21.50 -15.66
N ASN A 73 11.70 -20.33 -15.20
CA ASN A 73 12.49 -19.10 -15.16
C ASN A 73 12.49 -18.57 -13.72
N PRO A 74 13.28 -19.13 -12.79
CA PRO A 74 13.38 -18.59 -11.44
C PRO A 74 14.03 -17.21 -11.46
N LYS A 75 13.65 -16.36 -10.49
CA LYS A 75 14.23 -15.02 -10.32
C LYS A 75 15.68 -15.12 -9.81
N PRO A 76 16.55 -14.11 -10.07
CA PRO A 76 16.26 -12.86 -10.79
C PRO A 76 16.12 -13.05 -12.31
N TRP A 77 15.21 -12.31 -12.93
CA TRP A 77 14.99 -12.37 -14.39
C TRP A 77 15.94 -11.42 -15.13
N THR A 78 16.40 -11.85 -16.30
CA THR A 78 17.06 -10.94 -17.25
C THR A 78 16.04 -9.96 -17.83
N PRO A 79 16.46 -8.78 -18.33
CA PRO A 79 15.56 -7.84 -18.99
C PRO A 79 14.78 -8.46 -20.18
N ALA A 80 15.35 -9.48 -20.84
CA ALA A 80 14.66 -10.22 -21.90
C ALA A 80 13.52 -11.11 -21.35
N GLN A 81 13.78 -11.82 -20.25
CA GLN A 81 12.77 -12.62 -19.56
C GLN A 81 11.67 -11.75 -18.93
N GLU A 82 12.01 -10.56 -18.41
CA GLU A 82 11.01 -9.60 -17.92
C GLU A 82 10.08 -9.12 -19.04
N ARG A 83 10.62 -8.82 -20.23
CA ARG A 83 9.83 -8.45 -21.42
C ARG A 83 8.94 -9.60 -21.89
N GLU A 84 9.50 -10.80 -22.01
CA GLU A 84 8.72 -11.98 -22.41
C GLU A 84 7.58 -12.24 -21.43
N HIS A 85 7.83 -12.18 -20.12
CA HIS A 85 6.79 -12.33 -19.11
C HIS A 85 5.72 -11.24 -19.22
N HIS A 86 6.10 -9.98 -19.46
CA HIS A 86 5.15 -8.88 -19.64
C HIS A 86 4.27 -9.07 -20.89
N GLU A 87 4.87 -9.37 -22.04
CA GLU A 87 4.17 -9.60 -23.31
C GLU A 87 3.23 -10.80 -23.25
N ARG A 88 3.71 -11.90 -22.67
CA ARG A 88 2.99 -13.18 -22.63
C ARG A 88 1.85 -13.17 -21.61
N PHE A 89 2.05 -12.55 -20.45
CA PHE A 89 1.09 -12.65 -19.36
C PHE A 89 0.34 -11.35 -19.10
N SER A 90 1.00 -10.19 -19.10
CA SER A 90 0.35 -8.91 -18.78
C SER A 90 -0.43 -8.37 -19.99
N GLN A 91 0.20 -8.24 -21.16
CA GLN A 91 -0.47 -7.73 -22.37
C GLN A 91 -1.57 -8.65 -22.88
N HIS A 92 -1.49 -9.96 -22.58
CA HIS A 92 -2.51 -10.91 -22.98
C HIS A 92 -3.83 -10.71 -22.22
N ILE A 93 -3.75 -10.41 -20.92
CA ILE A 93 -4.93 -10.08 -20.11
C ILE A 93 -5.56 -8.77 -20.57
N GLU A 94 -4.76 -7.73 -20.82
CA GLU A 94 -5.28 -6.45 -21.32
C GLU A 94 -5.99 -6.63 -22.66
N ARG A 95 -5.40 -7.38 -23.59
CA ARG A 95 -6.07 -7.72 -24.86
C ARG A 95 -7.42 -8.39 -24.62
N TRP A 96 -7.52 -9.37 -23.73
CA TRP A 96 -8.82 -10.02 -23.46
C TRP A 96 -9.85 -9.07 -22.84
N LEU A 97 -9.42 -8.11 -22.03
CA LEU A 97 -10.29 -7.08 -21.48
C LEU A 97 -10.81 -6.15 -22.57
N ASP A 98 -9.95 -5.73 -23.51
CA ASP A 98 -10.32 -4.89 -24.65
C ASP A 98 -11.31 -5.55 -25.60
N HIS A 99 -11.33 -6.89 -25.68
CA HIS A 99 -12.33 -7.61 -26.49
C HIS A 99 -13.75 -7.50 -25.93
N GLY A 100 -13.95 -6.93 -24.74
CA GLY A 100 -15.28 -6.65 -24.22
C GLY A 100 -16.12 -7.90 -23.94
N ALA A 101 -15.51 -8.97 -23.42
CA ALA A 101 -16.25 -10.12 -22.96
C ALA A 101 -17.05 -9.80 -21.67
N GLY A 102 -18.11 -10.57 -21.42
CA GLY A 102 -19.01 -10.38 -20.27
C GLY A 102 -20.09 -9.34 -20.53
N SER A 103 -20.66 -8.81 -19.46
CA SER A 103 -21.83 -7.91 -19.46
C SER A 103 -21.56 -6.53 -20.07
N CYS A 104 -20.31 -6.08 -20.11
CA CYS A 104 -19.92 -4.76 -20.62
C CYS A 104 -20.77 -3.59 -20.08
N MET A 105 -21.23 -3.68 -18.83
CA MET A 105 -22.19 -2.72 -18.26
C MET A 105 -21.64 -1.28 -18.15
N LEU A 106 -20.32 -1.10 -18.20
CA LEU A 106 -19.69 0.23 -18.14
C LEU A 106 -19.83 0.99 -19.48
N THR A 107 -20.36 0.36 -20.53
CA THR A 107 -20.77 1.04 -21.77
C THR A 107 -22.00 1.91 -21.56
N ILE A 108 -22.82 1.65 -20.53
CA ILE A 108 -23.97 2.48 -20.16
C ILE A 108 -23.44 3.83 -19.67
N PRO A 109 -23.77 4.97 -20.33
CA PRO A 109 -23.19 6.28 -20.00
C PRO A 109 -23.37 6.68 -18.53
N GLU A 110 -24.52 6.38 -17.94
CA GLU A 110 -24.84 6.70 -16.56
C GLU A 110 -23.99 5.90 -15.57
N ILE A 111 -23.71 4.63 -15.89
CA ILE A 111 -22.83 3.77 -15.08
C ILE A 111 -21.37 4.19 -15.23
N SER A 112 -20.94 4.49 -16.46
CA SER A 112 -19.60 5.02 -16.74
C SER A 112 -19.35 6.32 -15.96
N ALA A 113 -20.35 7.22 -15.93
CA ALA A 113 -20.30 8.48 -15.19
C ALA A 113 -20.25 8.26 -13.68
N LEU A 114 -21.10 7.39 -13.14
CA LEU A 114 -21.07 7.01 -11.73
C LEU A 114 -19.67 6.53 -11.30
N VAL A 115 -19.02 5.69 -12.11
CA VAL A 115 -17.67 5.19 -11.80
C VAL A 115 -16.64 6.32 -11.88
N ALA A 116 -16.70 7.16 -12.92
CA ALA A 116 -15.80 8.30 -13.06
C ALA A 116 -15.94 9.30 -11.90
N ASP A 117 -17.16 9.56 -11.42
CA ASP A 117 -17.42 10.45 -10.30
C ASP A 117 -16.94 9.86 -8.97
N ALA A 118 -17.07 8.54 -8.80
CA ALA A 118 -16.49 7.84 -7.66
C ALA A 118 -14.95 7.97 -7.64
N LEU A 119 -14.30 7.92 -8.80
CA LEU A 119 -12.84 8.15 -8.91
C LEU A 119 -12.48 9.60 -8.58
N ARG A 120 -13.29 10.60 -8.97
CA ARG A 120 -13.00 12.03 -8.69
C ARG A 120 -13.33 12.47 -7.27
N LYS A 121 -14.20 11.75 -6.56
CA LYS A 121 -14.81 12.21 -5.30
C LYS A 121 -13.82 12.68 -4.24
N PHE A 122 -12.68 12.01 -4.11
CA PHE A 122 -11.64 12.31 -3.11
C PHE A 122 -10.29 12.68 -3.74
N ASP A 123 -10.29 13.14 -5.00
CA ASP A 123 -9.08 13.65 -5.64
C ASP A 123 -8.57 14.91 -4.94
N GLY A 124 -7.29 14.90 -4.55
CA GLY A 124 -6.64 15.95 -3.76
C GLY A 124 -6.81 15.82 -2.25
N ASP A 125 -7.63 14.87 -1.79
CA ASP A 125 -7.87 14.57 -0.37
C ASP A 125 -7.26 13.21 0.00
N ARG A 126 -7.88 12.10 -0.44
CA ARG A 126 -7.41 10.75 -0.12
C ARG A 126 -6.33 10.24 -1.06
N TYR A 127 -6.33 10.75 -2.29
CA TYR A 127 -5.40 10.38 -3.33
C TYR A 127 -5.32 11.50 -4.35
N ARG A 128 -4.23 11.56 -5.10
CA ARG A 128 -4.10 12.35 -6.31
C ARG A 128 -4.44 11.47 -7.52
N LEU A 129 -5.45 11.88 -8.26
CA LEU A 129 -5.96 11.18 -9.44
C LEU A 129 -5.22 11.67 -10.68
N GLY A 130 -4.51 10.75 -11.33
CA GLY A 130 -3.92 10.96 -12.65
C GLY A 130 -4.90 10.65 -13.78
N LYS A 131 -4.38 10.33 -14.97
CA LYS A 131 -5.22 9.90 -16.10
C LYS A 131 -5.92 8.58 -15.77
N PHE A 132 -7.14 8.45 -16.25
CA PHE A 132 -7.92 7.22 -16.14
C PHE A 132 -8.86 7.06 -17.33
N VAL A 133 -9.28 5.83 -17.60
CA VAL A 133 -10.33 5.49 -18.56
C VAL A 133 -11.26 4.45 -17.95
N VAL A 134 -12.56 4.68 -18.10
CA VAL A 134 -13.62 3.69 -17.83
C VAL A 134 -13.96 3.04 -19.16
N ALA A 135 -13.43 1.84 -19.40
CA ALA A 135 -13.66 1.05 -20.61
C ALA A 135 -15.02 0.34 -20.53
N SER A 136 -15.26 -0.65 -21.40
CA SER A 136 -16.54 -1.37 -21.47
C SER A 136 -16.79 -2.32 -20.28
N ASN A 137 -15.75 -2.97 -19.77
CA ASN A 137 -15.83 -3.97 -18.70
C ASN A 137 -14.71 -3.84 -17.64
N HIS A 138 -13.85 -2.82 -17.75
CA HIS A 138 -12.73 -2.57 -16.85
C HIS A 138 -12.39 -1.08 -16.76
N VAL A 139 -11.53 -0.74 -15.81
CA VAL A 139 -11.07 0.62 -15.54
C VAL A 139 -9.56 0.59 -15.39
N HIS A 140 -8.89 1.52 -16.08
CA HIS A 140 -7.47 1.84 -15.89
C HIS A 140 -7.35 3.20 -15.22
N VAL A 141 -6.51 3.31 -14.19
CA VAL A 141 -6.33 4.56 -13.44
C VAL A 141 -4.89 4.71 -12.97
N LEU A 142 -4.33 5.90 -13.15
CA LEU A 142 -3.16 6.38 -12.42
C LEU A 142 -3.62 7.03 -11.12
N VAL A 143 -3.09 6.58 -9.99
CA VAL A 143 -3.45 7.10 -8.67
C VAL A 143 -2.24 7.15 -7.76
N THR A 144 -2.07 8.27 -7.05
CA THR A 144 -1.05 8.43 -6.00
C THR A 144 -1.77 8.55 -4.67
N PRO A 145 -1.79 7.52 -3.82
CA PRO A 145 -2.35 7.63 -2.48
C PRO A 145 -1.69 8.76 -1.70
N LEU A 146 -2.50 9.58 -1.03
CA LEU A 146 -2.01 10.63 -0.13
C LEU A 146 -1.92 10.06 1.29
N ALA A 147 -1.08 10.68 2.13
CA ALA A 147 -0.75 10.18 3.47
C ALA A 147 -2.02 9.76 4.26
N GLN A 148 -1.94 8.63 4.98
CA GLN A 148 -3.01 7.94 5.73
C GLN A 148 -3.95 7.01 4.93
N HIS A 149 -3.94 7.02 3.59
CA HIS A 149 -4.83 6.17 2.80
C HIS A 149 -4.08 5.07 2.02
N LYS A 150 -4.37 3.81 2.32
CA LYS A 150 -3.81 2.68 1.55
C LYS A 150 -4.50 2.58 0.20
N LEU A 151 -3.75 2.17 -0.82
CA LEU A 151 -4.29 1.88 -2.15
C LEU A 151 -5.45 0.87 -2.09
N SER A 152 -5.33 -0.14 -1.23
CA SER A 152 -6.38 -1.14 -0.98
C SER A 152 -7.68 -0.53 -0.48
N ASP A 153 -7.59 0.47 0.42
CA ASP A 153 -8.75 1.11 1.04
C ASP A 153 -9.44 2.05 0.05
N ILE A 154 -8.65 2.72 -0.78
CA ILE A 154 -9.12 3.54 -1.90
C ILE A 154 -9.89 2.67 -2.90
N LEU A 155 -9.30 1.56 -3.35
CA LEU A 155 -9.94 0.64 -4.29
C LEU A 155 -11.17 -0.04 -3.69
N HIS A 156 -11.11 -0.41 -2.40
CA HIS A 156 -12.26 -0.93 -1.68
C HIS A 156 -13.39 0.09 -1.65
N SER A 157 -13.09 1.35 -1.32
CA SER A 157 -14.06 2.45 -1.29
C SER A 157 -14.75 2.62 -2.65
N TRP A 158 -13.98 2.71 -3.74
CA TRP A 158 -14.53 2.84 -5.09
C TRP A 158 -15.40 1.64 -5.48
N LYS A 159 -14.90 0.41 -5.31
CA LYS A 159 -15.59 -0.82 -5.72
C LYS A 159 -16.84 -1.08 -4.88
N SER A 160 -16.77 -0.83 -3.57
CA SER A 160 -17.88 -1.00 -2.63
C SER A 160 -18.99 0.01 -2.90
N PHE A 161 -18.64 1.29 -3.06
CA PHE A 161 -19.60 2.35 -3.38
C PHE A 161 -20.29 2.08 -4.72
N THR A 162 -19.52 1.87 -5.79
CA THR A 162 -20.07 1.66 -7.14
C THR A 162 -20.89 0.36 -7.22
N SER A 163 -20.50 -0.73 -6.54
CA SER A 163 -21.31 -1.96 -6.48
C SER A 163 -22.71 -1.73 -5.91
N LYS A 164 -22.86 -0.82 -4.95
CA LYS A 164 -24.16 -0.52 -4.33
C LYS A 164 -25.04 0.38 -5.21
N GLN A 165 -24.43 1.18 -6.07
CA GLN A 165 -25.13 2.17 -6.90
C GLN A 165 -25.44 1.64 -8.31
N ILE A 166 -24.55 0.82 -8.90
CA ILE A 166 -24.69 0.29 -10.26
C ILE A 166 -26.05 -0.39 -10.50
N PRO A 167 -26.55 -1.31 -9.63
CA PRO A 167 -27.85 -1.94 -9.85
C PRO A 167 -29.02 -0.94 -9.88
N LYS A 168 -28.91 0.15 -9.11
CA LYS A 168 -29.94 1.20 -9.04
C LYS A 168 -29.92 2.04 -10.31
N VAL A 169 -28.73 2.43 -10.77
CA VAL A 169 -28.53 3.19 -12.00
C VAL A 169 -28.92 2.35 -13.22
N GLU A 170 -28.56 1.07 -13.25
CA GLU A 170 -28.96 0.15 -14.32
C GLU A 170 -30.48 -0.01 -14.38
N ALA A 171 -31.13 -0.23 -13.23
CA ALA A 171 -32.58 -0.34 -13.18
C ALA A 171 -33.28 0.97 -13.60
N ALA A 172 -32.75 2.13 -13.21
CA ALA A 172 -33.26 3.43 -13.65
C ALA A 172 -33.06 3.64 -15.16
N SER A 173 -31.88 3.33 -15.69
CA SER A 173 -31.57 3.42 -17.13
C SER A 173 -32.49 2.52 -17.95
N ARG A 174 -32.71 1.26 -17.53
CA ARG A 174 -33.65 0.34 -18.20
C ARG A 174 -35.11 0.85 -18.20
N ARG A 175 -35.55 1.49 -17.11
CA ARG A 175 -36.90 2.09 -17.02
C ARG A 175 -37.05 3.29 -17.95
N LEU A 176 -36.01 4.13 -18.06
CA LEU A 176 -35.97 5.28 -18.95
C LEU A 176 -35.90 4.86 -20.44
N GLN A 177 -35.32 3.71 -20.75
CA GLN A 177 -35.26 3.13 -22.11
C GLN A 177 -36.55 2.40 -22.56
N GLY A 178 -37.64 2.45 -21.79
CA GLY A 178 -38.97 2.06 -22.26
C GLY A 178 -39.19 0.56 -22.58
N THR A 179 -38.32 -0.36 -22.14
CA THR A 179 -38.56 -1.80 -22.34
C THR A 179 -39.51 -2.37 -21.28
N SER A 180 -40.79 -1.99 -21.36
CA SER A 180 -41.87 -2.66 -20.64
C SER A 180 -42.74 -3.47 -21.62
N LYS A 181 -42.56 -4.80 -21.57
CA LYS A 181 -43.48 -5.88 -21.99
C LYS A 181 -43.75 -6.11 -23.49
N GLN A 182 -43.02 -7.08 -24.07
CA GLN A 182 -43.57 -8.32 -24.65
C GLN A 182 -42.42 -9.27 -25.04
N ILE A 183 -42.17 -10.29 -24.22
CA ILE A 183 -41.34 -11.44 -24.62
C ILE A 183 -42.32 -12.56 -24.98
N PRO A 184 -42.35 -13.06 -26.24
CA PRO A 184 -43.20 -14.18 -26.61
C PRO A 184 -42.88 -15.41 -25.76
N LYS A 185 -43.92 -16.12 -25.27
CA LYS A 185 -43.83 -17.30 -24.37
C LYS A 185 -42.84 -18.39 -24.81
N VAL A 186 -42.38 -18.38 -26.06
CA VAL A 186 -41.48 -19.37 -26.65
C VAL A 186 -40.01 -19.13 -26.27
N GLU A 187 -39.57 -17.88 -26.06
CA GLU A 187 -38.19 -17.59 -25.61
C GLU A 187 -37.96 -17.81 -24.11
N ALA A 188 -39.02 -17.75 -23.30
CA ALA A 188 -38.95 -18.00 -21.86
C ALA A 188 -38.65 -19.48 -21.54
N ALA A 189 -39.06 -20.41 -22.43
CA ALA A 189 -38.76 -21.83 -22.31
C ALA A 189 -37.31 -22.15 -22.69
N SER A 190 -36.78 -21.53 -23.76
CA SER A 190 -35.37 -21.65 -24.15
C SER A 190 -34.41 -21.02 -23.15
N ARG A 191 -34.79 -19.90 -22.51
CA ARG A 191 -34.02 -19.31 -21.40
C ARG A 191 -34.05 -20.17 -20.14
N ARG A 192 -35.19 -20.76 -19.76
CA ARG A 192 -35.26 -21.70 -18.61
C ARG A 192 -34.41 -22.95 -18.78
N LEU A 193 -34.17 -23.40 -20.01
CA LEU A 193 -33.27 -24.53 -20.30
C LEU A 193 -31.79 -24.11 -20.25
N GLN A 194 -31.45 -22.89 -20.65
CA GLN A 194 -30.10 -22.33 -20.52
C GLN A 194 -29.75 -21.90 -19.08
N ASP A 195 -30.73 -21.42 -18.33
CA ASP A 195 -30.57 -21.05 -16.91
C ASP A 195 -30.35 -22.29 -16.04
N LYS A 196 -31.06 -23.41 -16.31
CA LYS A 196 -30.81 -24.69 -15.61
C LYS A 196 -29.41 -25.28 -15.86
N GLN A 197 -28.75 -24.96 -16.98
CA GLN A 197 -27.36 -25.36 -17.24
C GLN A 197 -26.34 -24.36 -16.64
N LYS A 198 -26.72 -23.11 -16.38
CA LYS A 198 -25.89 -22.10 -15.68
C LYS A 198 -25.98 -22.19 -14.16
N ASP A 199 -27.11 -22.64 -13.62
CA ASP A 199 -27.34 -22.74 -12.17
C ASP A 199 -26.46 -23.80 -11.49
N ALA A 200 -25.92 -24.76 -12.25
CA ALA A 200 -25.00 -25.78 -11.72
C ALA A 200 -23.54 -25.30 -11.57
N ALA A 201 -23.19 -24.13 -12.12
CA ALA A 201 -21.81 -23.59 -12.10
C ALA A 201 -21.69 -22.18 -11.49
N SER A 202 -22.77 -21.59 -10.98
CA SER A 202 -22.81 -20.17 -10.62
C SER A 202 -23.35 -19.88 -9.22
N THR A 203 -22.55 -20.22 -8.21
CA THR A 203 -22.73 -19.66 -6.86
C THR A 203 -21.96 -18.34 -6.66
N GLU A 204 -21.26 -17.84 -7.69
CA GLU A 204 -20.46 -16.58 -7.64
C GLU A 204 -21.12 -15.36 -8.33
N THR A 205 -22.28 -15.49 -8.95
CA THR A 205 -22.84 -14.54 -9.94
C THR A 205 -23.45 -13.24 -9.42
N ASN A 206 -23.33 -12.93 -8.12
CA ASN A 206 -23.91 -11.68 -7.58
C ASN A 206 -22.88 -10.56 -7.29
N LYS A 207 -21.63 -10.70 -7.77
CA LYS A 207 -20.57 -9.70 -7.59
C LYS A 207 -20.35 -8.91 -8.88
N ILE A 208 -20.46 -7.59 -8.81
CA ILE A 208 -20.23 -6.68 -9.95
C ILE A 208 -18.74 -6.63 -10.30
N TRP A 209 -17.89 -6.35 -9.32
CA TRP A 209 -16.44 -6.30 -9.51
C TRP A 209 -15.77 -7.61 -9.15
N GLN A 210 -14.72 -7.95 -9.90
CA GLN A 210 -13.78 -8.99 -9.47
C GLN A 210 -13.19 -8.62 -8.11
N LYS A 211 -13.00 -9.60 -7.21
CA LYS A 211 -12.40 -9.35 -5.89
C LYS A 211 -11.00 -8.72 -6.00
N GLU A 212 -10.16 -9.34 -6.82
CA GLU A 212 -8.79 -8.91 -7.10
C GLU A 212 -8.74 -7.71 -8.06
N TYR A 213 -7.61 -7.01 -8.07
CA TYR A 213 -7.23 -5.99 -9.05
C TYR A 213 -5.75 -6.18 -9.40
N TYR A 214 -5.31 -5.57 -10.49
CA TYR A 214 -3.90 -5.53 -10.86
C TYR A 214 -3.37 -4.12 -10.60
N ASP A 215 -2.23 -4.01 -9.94
CA ASP A 215 -1.53 -2.75 -9.76
C ASP A 215 -0.04 -2.93 -10.02
N ARG A 216 0.61 -1.83 -10.40
CA ARG A 216 2.06 -1.71 -10.47
C ARG A 216 2.47 -0.30 -10.05
N ILE A 217 3.57 -0.21 -9.31
CA ILE A 217 4.22 1.07 -9.03
C ILE A 217 4.85 1.57 -10.33
N VAL A 218 4.61 2.84 -10.66
CA VAL A 218 5.25 3.52 -11.79
C VAL A 218 6.70 3.83 -11.42
N ARG A 219 7.65 3.39 -12.24
CA ARG A 219 9.08 3.37 -11.90
C ARG A 219 9.88 4.52 -12.53
N SER A 220 9.36 5.14 -13.59
CA SER A 220 10.05 6.23 -14.26
C SER A 220 9.08 7.20 -14.96
N PRO A 221 9.52 8.44 -15.26
CA PRO A 221 8.76 9.36 -16.10
C PRO A 221 8.41 8.80 -17.48
N GLU A 222 9.32 8.00 -18.08
CA GLU A 222 9.07 7.35 -19.36
C GLU A 222 7.96 6.29 -19.25
N GLU A 223 7.96 5.49 -18.18
CA GLU A 223 6.88 4.54 -17.92
C GLU A 223 5.56 5.26 -17.69
N LEU A 224 5.55 6.37 -16.94
CA LEU A 224 4.38 7.21 -16.75
C LEU A 224 3.82 7.71 -18.09
N TYR A 225 4.68 8.27 -18.93
CA TYR A 225 4.30 8.73 -20.26
C TYR A 225 3.71 7.60 -21.10
N ASN A 226 4.33 6.42 -21.12
CA ASN A 226 3.84 5.26 -21.85
C ASN A 226 2.46 4.80 -21.35
N ILE A 227 2.23 4.82 -20.04
CA ILE A 227 0.93 4.49 -19.43
C ILE A 227 -0.12 5.55 -19.77
N GLU A 228 0.24 6.83 -19.70
CA GLU A 228 -0.66 7.92 -20.09
C GLU A 228 -1.08 7.80 -21.56
N GLN A 229 -0.13 7.53 -22.47
CA GLN A 229 -0.40 7.30 -23.88
C GLN A 229 -1.24 6.03 -24.11
N TYR A 230 -1.00 4.98 -23.31
CA TYR A 230 -1.84 3.79 -23.32
C TYR A 230 -3.30 4.13 -22.95
N ILE A 231 -3.53 4.83 -21.83
CA ILE A 231 -4.87 5.25 -21.39
C ILE A 231 -5.56 6.12 -22.46
N GLU A 232 -4.83 7.04 -23.08
CA GLU A 232 -5.35 7.89 -24.16
C GLU A 232 -5.76 7.08 -25.40
N ARG A 233 -4.91 6.17 -25.87
CA ARG A 233 -5.23 5.30 -27.00
C ARG A 233 -6.42 4.39 -26.73
N HIS A 234 -6.56 3.85 -25.52
CA HIS A 234 -7.73 3.06 -25.15
C HIS A 234 -9.00 3.92 -25.09
N ALA A 235 -8.90 5.16 -24.61
CA ALA A 235 -10.01 6.10 -24.67
C ALA A 235 -10.40 6.45 -26.13
N GLU A 236 -9.45 6.50 -27.06
CA GLU A 236 -9.70 6.70 -28.49
C GLU A 236 -10.30 5.48 -29.19
N PHE A 237 -9.79 4.28 -28.90
CA PHE A 237 -10.35 3.02 -29.42
C PHE A 237 -11.81 2.83 -28.97
N ALA A 238 -12.09 3.09 -27.70
CA ALA A 238 -13.44 3.07 -27.15
C ALA A 238 -14.38 4.08 -27.85
N ARG A 239 -13.89 5.29 -28.17
CA ARG A 239 -14.62 6.29 -28.97
C ARG A 239 -14.84 5.86 -30.42
N GLY A 240 -13.89 5.14 -31.01
CA GLY A 240 -13.99 4.61 -32.37
C GLY A 240 -15.09 3.55 -32.50
N GLU A 241 -15.23 2.68 -31.50
CA GLU A 241 -16.33 1.72 -31.43
C GLU A 241 -17.68 2.39 -31.13
N GLU A 242 -17.72 3.40 -30.25
CA GLU A 242 -18.92 4.22 -29.97
C GLU A 242 -19.39 4.94 -31.24
N LYS A 243 -18.48 5.57 -32.01
CA LYS A 243 -18.80 6.20 -33.30
C LYS A 243 -19.26 5.20 -34.36
N ARG A 244 -18.71 3.98 -34.41
CA ARG A 244 -19.17 2.92 -35.32
C ARG A 244 -20.55 2.37 -34.96
N ARG A 245 -20.90 2.33 -33.67
CA ARG A 245 -22.26 2.01 -33.20
C ARG A 245 -23.24 3.15 -33.44
N ASP A 246 -22.84 4.40 -33.18
CA ASP A 246 -23.68 5.59 -33.34
C ASP A 246 -23.95 5.94 -34.81
N ALA A 247 -22.98 5.71 -35.71
CA ALA A 247 -23.16 5.89 -37.16
C ALA A 247 -24.21 4.95 -37.76
N ALA A 248 -24.63 3.91 -37.04
CA ALA A 248 -25.68 3.00 -37.46
C ALA A 248 -27.11 3.46 -37.04
N SER A 249 -27.29 4.60 -36.33
CA SER A 249 -28.63 4.99 -35.84
C SER A 249 -28.82 6.49 -35.55
N THR A 250 -28.82 7.35 -36.59
CA THR A 250 -29.08 8.79 -36.43
C THR A 250 -30.56 9.12 -36.12
N SER A 251 -31.50 8.28 -36.54
CA SER A 251 -32.95 8.51 -36.33
C SER A 251 -33.38 8.38 -34.86
N THR A 252 -32.71 7.52 -34.07
CA THR A 252 -33.12 7.21 -32.69
C THR A 252 -32.71 8.29 -31.68
N ARG A 253 -31.71 9.11 -32.01
CA ARG A 253 -31.08 10.07 -31.09
C ARG A 253 -32.02 11.22 -30.72
N ASP A 254 -32.76 11.76 -31.68
CA ASP A 254 -33.70 12.87 -31.45
C ASP A 254 -34.90 12.44 -30.60
N GLN A 255 -35.36 11.19 -30.79
CA GLN A 255 -36.42 10.60 -29.97
C GLN A 255 -35.96 10.40 -28.51
N ILE A 256 -34.74 9.89 -28.30
CA ILE A 256 -34.18 9.67 -26.97
C ILE A 256 -33.96 10.99 -26.22
N VAL A 257 -33.49 12.04 -26.91
CA VAL A 257 -33.30 13.36 -26.29
C VAL A 257 -34.65 13.95 -25.87
N GLN A 258 -35.68 13.86 -26.71
CA GLN A 258 -37.06 14.28 -26.39
C GLN A 258 -37.65 13.52 -25.20
N ASP A 259 -37.44 12.20 -25.13
CA ASP A 259 -37.95 11.39 -24.02
C ASP A 259 -37.15 11.57 -22.72
N ALA A 260 -35.85 11.84 -22.80
CA ALA A 260 -34.98 12.08 -21.64
C ALA A 260 -35.27 13.40 -20.92
N VAL A 261 -35.69 14.45 -21.65
CA VAL A 261 -36.06 15.75 -21.04
C VAL A 261 -37.49 15.78 -20.52
N ARG A 262 -38.30 14.77 -20.87
CA ARG A 262 -39.73 14.68 -20.52
C ARG A 262 -40.02 14.73 -19.01
N PRO A 263 -39.26 14.04 -18.14
CA PRO A 263 -39.46 14.11 -16.69
C PRO A 263 -39.15 15.51 -16.13
N LEU A 264 -38.18 16.23 -16.72
CA LEU A 264 -37.81 17.59 -16.30
C LEU A 264 -38.87 18.63 -16.69
N HIS A 265 -39.88 18.27 -17.48
CA HIS A 265 -41.02 19.14 -17.76
C HIS A 265 -42.00 19.25 -16.57
N ASP A 266 -41.95 18.33 -15.60
CA ASP A 266 -42.74 18.41 -14.37
C ASP A 266 -42.17 19.48 -13.42
N PRO A 267 -42.89 20.59 -13.15
CA PRO A 267 -42.45 21.63 -12.22
C PRO A 267 -42.23 21.13 -10.79
N ALA A 268 -42.99 20.12 -10.33
CA ALA A 268 -42.82 19.56 -9.00
C ALA A 268 -41.50 18.77 -8.88
N LEU A 269 -41.13 18.03 -9.93
CA LEU A 269 -39.85 17.31 -9.99
C LEU A 269 -38.66 18.28 -10.07
N ARG A 270 -38.77 19.34 -10.88
CA ARG A 270 -37.73 20.40 -10.93
C ARG A 270 -37.50 21.01 -9.55
N GLN A 271 -38.59 21.29 -8.83
CA GLN A 271 -38.49 21.88 -7.51
C GLN A 271 -37.92 20.91 -6.48
N LEU A 272 -38.29 19.63 -6.55
CA LEU A 272 -37.70 18.58 -5.72
C LEU A 272 -36.21 18.40 -5.99
N ILE A 273 -35.74 18.49 -7.24
CA ILE A 273 -34.31 18.43 -7.59
C ILE A 273 -33.56 19.65 -7.00
N LEU A 274 -34.16 20.85 -7.09
CA LEU A 274 -33.60 22.06 -6.49
C LEU A 274 -33.57 21.97 -4.96
N ASP A 275 -34.60 21.40 -4.33
CA ASP A 275 -34.67 21.20 -2.89
C ASP A 275 -33.66 20.14 -2.42
N ILE A 276 -33.47 19.04 -3.17
CA ILE A 276 -32.44 18.01 -2.89
C ILE A 276 -31.04 18.60 -3.07
N LYS A 277 -30.82 19.44 -4.09
CA LYS A 277 -29.58 20.18 -4.28
C LYS A 277 -29.33 21.12 -3.10
N ALA A 278 -30.32 21.93 -2.69
CA ALA A 278 -30.22 22.83 -1.56
C ALA A 278 -29.99 22.09 -0.22
N LYS A 279 -30.60 20.91 -0.03
CA LYS A 279 -30.38 20.07 1.16
C LYS A 279 -28.99 19.44 1.22
N ASN A 280 -28.40 19.12 0.07
CA ASN A 280 -27.05 18.53 -0.04
C ASN A 280 -25.94 19.58 -0.21
N GLU A 281 -26.30 20.83 -0.54
CA GLU A 281 -25.43 22.02 -0.53
C GLU A 281 -25.47 22.75 0.83
N LEU A 282 -26.08 22.16 1.86
CA LEU A 282 -25.82 22.56 3.25
C LEU A 282 -24.39 22.15 3.60
N THR A 283 -23.44 22.98 3.17
CA THR A 283 -22.10 23.07 3.71
C THR A 283 -22.23 23.23 5.23
N ILE A 284 -21.77 22.24 5.99
CA ILE A 284 -21.38 22.52 7.37
C ILE A 284 -20.16 23.42 7.23
N ASP A 285 -20.37 24.70 7.53
CA ASP A 285 -19.31 25.67 7.64
C ASP A 285 -18.38 25.26 8.79
N HIS A 286 -17.24 24.68 8.44
CA HIS A 286 -16.14 24.44 9.35
C HIS A 286 -15.14 25.63 9.35
N VAL A 287 -15.47 26.72 8.62
CA VAL A 287 -14.60 27.86 8.27
C VAL A 287 -15.16 29.19 8.83
N SER A 288 -16.09 29.13 9.79
CA SER A 288 -16.26 30.21 10.77
C SER A 288 -15.80 29.71 12.14
N GLN A 289 -14.52 29.32 12.22
CA GLN A 289 -13.78 29.55 13.45
C GLN A 289 -13.35 31.00 13.43
N ASP A 290 -13.55 31.70 14.55
CA ASP A 290 -13.13 33.08 14.75
C ASP A 290 -11.73 33.30 14.14
N GLN A 291 -11.60 34.37 13.34
CA GLN A 291 -10.31 34.79 12.85
C GLN A 291 -9.45 35.15 14.07
N VAL A 292 -8.47 34.30 14.33
CA VAL A 292 -7.34 34.67 15.16
C VAL A 292 -6.59 35.76 14.38
N ILE A 293 -6.74 37.00 14.86
CA ILE A 293 -6.16 38.20 14.26
C ILE A 293 -4.61 38.14 14.32
N GLU A 294 -4.05 37.24 15.14
CA GLU A 294 -2.64 36.85 15.17
C GLU A 294 -2.39 35.53 15.93
N ALA A 295 -1.72 34.54 15.32
CA ALA A 295 -1.07 33.44 16.06
C ALA A 295 0.21 33.01 15.33
N GLY A 296 1.25 33.82 15.47
CA GLY A 296 2.62 33.40 15.16
C GLY A 296 3.10 32.35 16.14
N PHE A 297 2.82 31.07 15.88
CA PHE A 297 3.62 30.00 16.47
C PHE A 297 4.67 29.57 15.45
N SER A 298 5.92 29.91 15.72
CA SER A 298 7.08 29.45 14.97
C SER A 298 7.09 27.91 14.86
N GLN A 299 7.77 27.34 13.86
CA GLN A 299 7.95 25.88 13.76
C GLN A 299 8.38 25.24 15.10
N ALA A 300 9.17 25.97 15.90
CA ALA A 300 9.58 25.56 17.23
C ALA A 300 8.43 25.39 18.22
N ALA A 301 7.39 26.23 18.19
CA ALA A 301 6.24 26.08 19.07
C ALA A 301 5.37 24.87 18.69
N ARG A 302 5.21 24.58 17.40
CA ARG A 302 4.54 23.35 16.93
C ARG A 302 5.33 22.10 17.31
N ALA A 303 6.65 22.13 17.15
CA ALA A 303 7.53 21.04 17.58
C ALA A 303 7.44 20.80 19.10
N ARG A 304 7.42 21.88 19.91
CA ARG A 304 7.26 21.81 21.36
C ARG A 304 5.94 21.14 21.76
N GLY A 305 4.81 21.52 21.15
CA GLY A 305 3.51 20.91 21.44
C GLY A 305 3.46 19.42 21.09
N LEU A 306 4.08 19.01 19.99
CA LEU A 306 4.18 17.62 19.59
C LEU A 306 5.03 16.79 20.56
N VAL A 307 6.21 17.28 20.95
CA VAL A 307 7.09 16.62 21.92
C VAL A 307 6.39 16.49 23.29
N GLN A 308 5.77 17.56 23.79
CA GLN A 308 5.04 17.53 25.05
C GLN A 308 3.88 16.54 25.04
N SER A 309 3.14 16.47 23.93
CA SER A 309 2.03 15.53 23.79
C SER A 309 2.54 14.08 23.77
N PHE A 310 3.68 13.83 23.12
CA PHE A 310 4.29 12.51 23.08
C PHE A 310 4.86 12.08 24.43
N GLU A 311 5.54 12.96 25.15
CA GLU A 311 6.01 12.71 26.53
C GLU A 311 4.83 12.41 27.46
N GLN A 312 3.75 13.17 27.34
CA GLN A 312 2.52 12.94 28.12
C GLN A 312 1.89 11.59 27.79
N PHE A 313 1.77 11.26 26.50
CA PHE A 313 1.27 9.96 26.05
C PHE A 313 2.09 8.80 26.66
N ILE A 314 3.42 8.92 26.62
CA ILE A 314 4.30 7.92 27.21
C ILE A 314 4.04 7.78 28.72
N ALA A 315 3.87 8.90 29.43
CA ALA A 315 3.60 8.90 30.86
C ALA A 315 2.24 8.27 31.21
N ASP A 316 1.21 8.55 30.41
CA ASP A 316 -0.17 8.08 30.64
C ASP A 316 -0.33 6.58 30.30
N HIS A 317 0.39 6.10 29.28
CA HIS A 317 0.26 4.72 28.80
C HIS A 317 1.40 3.80 29.25
N LYS A 318 2.28 4.25 30.15
CA LYS A 318 3.44 3.48 30.63
C LYS A 318 3.08 2.12 31.23
N ASP A 319 1.89 2.00 31.82
CA ASP A 319 1.40 0.79 32.48
C ASP A 319 0.47 -0.03 31.56
N GLU A 320 0.18 0.44 30.35
CA GLU A 320 -0.73 -0.20 29.39
C GLU A 320 0.02 -0.82 28.21
N ILE A 321 1.03 -0.14 27.69
CA ILE A 321 1.77 -0.57 26.50
C ILE A 321 3.01 -1.36 26.92
N THR A 322 3.12 -2.60 26.42
CA THR A 322 4.18 -3.55 26.76
C THR A 322 5.59 -2.95 26.59
N ALA A 323 5.85 -2.26 25.48
CA ALA A 323 7.14 -1.63 25.24
C ALA A 323 7.48 -0.55 26.27
N LEU A 324 6.49 0.26 26.68
CA LEU A 324 6.70 1.31 27.67
C LEU A 324 6.93 0.70 29.06
N GLN A 325 6.16 -0.31 29.45
CA GLN A 325 6.37 -1.04 30.70
C GLN A 325 7.81 -1.57 30.81
N ILE A 326 8.30 -2.20 29.74
CA ILE A 326 9.66 -2.75 29.69
C ILE A 326 10.71 -1.63 29.77
N LEU A 327 10.48 -0.48 29.11
CA LEU A 327 11.43 0.64 29.09
C LEU A 327 11.44 1.43 30.43
N TYR A 328 10.31 1.51 31.14
CA TYR A 328 10.22 2.16 32.45
C TYR A 328 10.71 1.29 33.61
N ALA A 329 10.54 -0.03 33.54
CA ALA A 329 10.86 -0.92 34.64
C ALA A 329 12.38 -1.22 34.71
N LYS A 330 13.01 -0.88 35.85
CA LYS A 330 14.28 -1.50 36.28
C LYS A 330 14.12 -2.11 37.69
N PRO A 331 14.52 -3.38 37.97
CA PRO A 331 15.18 -4.37 37.09
C PRO A 331 14.44 -5.72 36.87
N TYR A 332 14.55 -6.18 35.61
CA TYR A 332 14.70 -7.54 35.06
C TYR A 332 13.58 -8.60 35.13
N LYS A 333 13.09 -8.94 33.92
CA LYS A 333 13.00 -10.32 33.37
C LYS A 333 12.60 -10.36 31.89
N GLN A 334 12.00 -9.30 31.37
CA GLN A 334 11.41 -9.29 30.03
C GLN A 334 12.23 -8.43 29.08
N ARG A 335 12.60 -9.00 27.94
CA ARG A 335 13.33 -8.31 26.86
C ARG A 335 12.34 -7.54 26.00
N LEU A 336 12.77 -6.38 25.48
CA LEU A 336 11.97 -5.62 24.52
C LEU A 336 11.89 -6.39 23.21
N THR A 337 10.67 -6.65 22.73
CA THR A 337 10.44 -7.38 21.47
C THR A 337 10.00 -6.44 20.37
N PHE A 338 10.19 -6.85 19.11
CA PHE A 338 9.69 -6.12 17.95
C PHE A 338 8.18 -5.92 18.00
N GLU A 339 7.44 -6.95 18.41
CA GLU A 339 5.98 -6.88 18.54
C GLU A 339 5.52 -5.83 19.56
N ALA A 340 6.21 -5.71 20.70
CA ALA A 340 5.91 -4.68 21.70
C ALA A 340 6.16 -3.27 21.15
N VAL A 341 7.22 -3.07 20.36
CA VAL A 341 7.50 -1.77 19.73
C VAL A 341 6.51 -1.47 18.60
N LYS A 342 6.07 -2.49 17.86
CA LYS A 342 4.99 -2.36 16.88
C LYS A 342 3.65 -2.00 17.52
N GLU A 343 3.33 -2.60 18.66
CA GLU A 343 2.14 -2.23 19.46
C GLU A 343 2.16 -0.74 19.83
N LEU A 344 3.31 -0.24 20.29
CA LEU A 344 3.49 1.18 20.60
C LEU A 344 3.31 2.06 19.35
N ALA A 345 3.90 1.68 18.21
CA ALA A 345 3.76 2.40 16.95
C ALA A 345 2.29 2.46 16.49
N ASP A 346 1.61 1.32 16.51
CA ASP A 346 0.18 1.22 16.18
C ASP A 346 -0.69 2.07 17.13
N ALA A 347 -0.26 2.30 18.38
CA ALA A 347 -0.98 3.12 19.34
C ALA A 347 -0.83 4.63 19.05
N ILE A 348 0.38 5.09 18.70
CA ILE A 348 0.62 6.50 18.37
C ILE A 348 0.12 6.90 16.97
N GLU A 349 0.02 5.94 16.04
CA GLU A 349 -0.48 6.18 14.68
C GLU A 349 -2.01 6.30 14.61
N LYS A 350 -2.75 5.83 15.62
CA LYS A 350 -4.22 5.89 15.64
C LYS A 350 -4.73 7.28 16.04
N PRO A 351 -5.96 7.65 15.64
CA PRO A 351 -6.63 8.82 16.20
C PRO A 351 -6.76 8.68 17.73
N PRO A 352 -6.55 9.76 18.51
CA PRO A 352 -6.45 11.17 18.09
C PRO A 352 -5.04 11.65 17.71
N TYR A 353 -4.00 10.83 17.91
CA TYR A 353 -2.60 11.28 17.86
C TYR A 353 -2.04 11.37 16.43
N LEU A 354 -2.22 10.33 15.61
CA LEU A 354 -1.77 10.29 14.21
C LEU A 354 -0.28 10.64 14.03
N TRP A 355 0.57 10.25 14.99
CA TRP A 355 2.01 10.51 14.95
C TRP A 355 2.77 9.38 14.25
N ASN A 356 3.94 9.70 13.70
CA ASN A 356 4.92 8.72 13.25
C ASN A 356 6.33 9.07 13.76
N GLU A 357 7.26 8.13 13.68
CA GLU A 357 8.62 8.25 14.21
C GLU A 357 9.37 9.41 13.55
N SER A 358 9.15 9.64 12.26
CA SER A 358 9.83 10.70 11.51
C SER A 358 9.40 12.09 12.00
N GLN A 359 8.10 12.29 12.24
CA GLN A 359 7.57 13.55 12.78
C GLN A 359 8.09 13.82 14.18
N LEU A 360 8.10 12.81 15.06
CA LEU A 360 8.60 12.92 16.42
C LEU A 360 10.10 13.23 16.43
N TRP A 361 10.88 12.54 15.59
CA TRP A 361 12.31 12.78 15.44
C TRP A 361 12.62 14.20 14.96
N GLN A 362 11.89 14.68 13.96
CA GLN A 362 12.04 16.05 13.46
C GLN A 362 11.65 17.09 14.51
N ALA A 363 10.63 16.81 15.32
CA ALA A 363 10.24 17.69 16.40
C ALA A 363 11.32 17.80 17.47
N TYR A 364 11.89 16.67 17.91
CA TYR A 364 13.06 16.69 18.80
C TYR A 364 14.27 17.38 18.15
N ALA A 365 14.54 17.14 16.86
CA ALA A 365 15.64 17.79 16.15
C ALA A 365 15.47 19.31 16.05
N ALA A 366 14.22 19.79 15.91
CA ALA A 366 13.91 21.20 15.86
C ALA A 366 14.08 21.92 17.21
N LEU A 367 13.89 21.20 18.33
CA LEU A 367 14.03 21.74 19.68
C LEU A 367 15.43 21.58 20.26
N GLU A 368 16.08 20.45 20.00
CA GLU A 368 17.33 20.02 20.62
C GLU A 368 18.36 19.54 19.58
N ALA A 369 18.58 20.35 18.54
CA ALA A 369 19.47 20.02 17.42
C ALA A 369 20.88 19.53 17.86
N SER A 370 21.39 20.00 18.99
CA SER A 370 22.70 19.58 19.53
C SER A 370 22.71 18.16 20.11
N LYS A 371 21.55 17.62 20.50
CA LYS A 371 21.42 16.28 21.13
C LYS A 371 20.86 15.23 20.17
N VAL A 372 20.35 15.64 19.00
CA VAL A 372 19.75 14.73 18.02
C VAL A 372 20.72 14.47 16.87
N LYS A 373 21.02 13.19 16.61
CA LYS A 373 21.87 12.76 15.49
C LYS A 373 21.04 12.17 14.35
N GLY A 374 21.55 12.30 13.13
CA GLY A 374 20.95 11.67 11.94
C GLY A 374 19.61 12.26 11.47
N ALA A 375 19.28 13.52 11.77
CA ALA A 375 17.97 14.12 11.48
C ALA A 375 17.44 13.95 10.03
N SER A 376 18.33 13.73 9.04
CA SER A 376 18.01 13.53 7.62
C SER A 376 17.98 12.06 7.14
N GLY A 377 18.18 11.10 8.04
CA GLY A 377 18.14 9.66 7.74
C GLY A 377 16.72 9.07 7.75
N LYS A 378 16.49 8.01 6.97
CA LYS A 378 15.25 7.22 7.00
C LYS A 378 15.11 6.55 8.36
N ARG A 379 13.95 6.69 8.99
CA ARG A 379 13.63 6.08 10.28
C ARG A 379 13.11 4.66 10.06
N ILE A 380 13.44 3.77 10.98
CA ILE A 380 12.86 2.43 11.07
C ILE A 380 12.13 2.28 12.41
N LEU A 381 11.26 1.28 12.51
CA LEU A 381 10.42 1.08 13.69
C LEU A 381 11.21 1.01 15.00
N THR A 382 12.41 0.43 14.97
CA THR A 382 13.28 0.31 16.16
C THR A 382 13.81 1.65 16.66
N ASP A 383 13.79 2.71 15.84
CA ASP A 383 14.13 4.07 16.28
C ASP A 383 13.13 4.63 17.31
N LEU A 384 11.92 4.06 17.38
CA LEU A 384 10.94 4.40 18.42
C LEU A 384 11.47 4.07 19.83
N VAL A 385 12.35 3.06 19.96
CA VAL A 385 13.03 2.75 21.22
C VAL A 385 13.94 3.90 21.64
N SER A 386 14.70 4.48 20.70
CA SER A 386 15.53 5.66 20.98
C SER A 386 14.69 6.88 21.32
N LEU A 387 13.57 7.11 20.61
CA LEU A 387 12.63 8.21 20.90
C LEU A 387 12.07 8.10 22.32
N VAL A 388 11.59 6.93 22.72
CA VAL A 388 11.04 6.72 24.06
C VAL A 388 12.13 6.90 25.12
N ARG A 389 13.30 6.29 24.95
CA ARG A 389 14.42 6.43 25.91
C ARG A 389 14.89 7.87 26.08
N PHE A 390 14.89 8.65 25.00
CA PHE A 390 15.19 10.07 25.05
C PHE A 390 14.08 10.86 25.76
N ALA A 391 12.82 10.59 25.43
CA ALA A 391 11.64 11.23 26.02
C ALA A 391 11.54 11.01 27.55
N ILE A 392 11.90 9.81 28.03
CA ILE A 392 11.92 9.50 29.46
C ILE A 392 13.24 9.88 30.14
N HIS A 393 14.14 10.59 29.43
CA HIS A 393 15.44 11.04 29.89
C HIS A 393 16.38 9.92 30.37
N GLN A 394 16.21 8.72 29.84
CA GLN A 394 17.14 7.62 30.07
C GLN A 394 18.42 7.80 29.25
N ASP A 395 18.27 8.31 28.02
CA ASP A 395 19.38 8.62 27.12
C ASP A 395 19.53 10.14 26.97
N ASN A 396 20.78 10.64 27.04
CA ASN A 396 21.08 12.07 26.91
C ASN A 396 21.13 12.54 25.45
N GLU A 397 21.26 11.63 24.49
CA GLU A 397 21.33 11.91 23.06
C GLU A 397 20.33 11.03 22.32
N LEU A 398 19.63 11.61 21.34
CA LEU A 398 18.73 10.88 20.44
C LEU A 398 19.53 10.41 19.23
N ILE A 399 19.92 9.13 19.26
CA ILE A 399 20.68 8.48 18.20
C ILE A 399 19.86 7.35 17.56
N PRO A 400 19.97 7.14 16.23
CA PRO A 400 19.26 6.04 15.56
C PRO A 400 19.58 4.69 16.21
N PHE A 401 18.58 3.84 16.38
CA PHE A 401 18.74 2.55 17.03
C PHE A 401 19.83 1.68 16.36
N PRO A 402 19.91 1.59 15.02
CA PRO A 402 21.00 0.87 14.35
C PRO A 402 22.40 1.43 14.65
N GLU A 403 22.53 2.74 14.87
CA GLU A 403 23.83 3.34 15.20
C GLU A 403 24.26 2.93 16.61
N ARG A 404 23.32 2.88 17.57
CA ARG A 404 23.57 2.35 18.91
C ARG A 404 23.96 0.87 18.88
N VAL A 405 23.21 0.04 18.16
CA VAL A 405 23.52 -1.38 17.99
C VAL A 405 24.92 -1.58 17.40
N ASN A 406 25.30 -0.77 16.42
CA ASN A 406 26.64 -0.78 15.84
C ASN A 406 27.74 -0.40 16.86
N ALA A 407 27.48 0.60 17.71
CA ALA A 407 28.42 0.99 18.76
C ALA A 407 28.57 -0.11 19.82
N ASN A 408 27.45 -0.67 20.29
CA ASN A 408 27.42 -1.77 21.25
C ASN A 408 28.12 -3.01 20.70
N PHE A 409 27.89 -3.35 19.43
CA PHE A 409 28.56 -4.47 18.76
C PHE A 409 30.07 -4.30 18.68
N LYS A 410 30.56 -3.09 18.34
CA LYS A 410 32.01 -2.80 18.34
C LYS A 410 32.62 -2.94 19.73
N ALA A 411 31.92 -2.45 20.77
CA ALA A 411 32.36 -2.60 22.15
C ALA A 411 32.38 -4.07 22.60
N TRP A 412 31.34 -4.83 22.27
CA TRP A 412 31.26 -6.27 22.52
C TRP A 412 32.41 -7.02 21.84
N LEU A 413 32.66 -6.77 20.55
CA LEU A 413 33.79 -7.36 19.82
C LEU A 413 35.14 -7.03 20.47
N ALA A 414 35.33 -5.81 20.97
CA ALA A 414 36.57 -5.42 21.66
C ALA A 414 36.77 -6.19 22.97
N GLN A 415 35.69 -6.43 23.72
CA GLN A 415 35.73 -7.22 24.96
C GLN A 415 36.07 -8.69 24.69
N GLN A 416 35.50 -9.28 23.64
CA GLN A 416 35.81 -10.67 23.24
C GLN A 416 37.28 -10.84 22.80
N ASN A 417 37.92 -9.77 22.33
CA ASN A 417 39.32 -9.77 21.89
C ASN A 417 40.33 -9.41 23.00
N THR A 418 39.89 -9.18 24.24
CA THR A 418 40.79 -8.83 25.35
C THR A 418 41.37 -10.10 25.99
N PRO A 419 42.70 -10.32 25.99
CA PRO A 419 43.31 -11.47 26.65
C PRO A 419 43.12 -11.36 28.17
N SER A 420 42.53 -12.38 28.78
CA SER A 420 42.27 -12.42 30.23
C SER A 420 43.57 -12.45 31.05
N PRO A 421 43.80 -11.51 31.99
CA PRO A 421 45.02 -11.46 32.80
C PRO A 421 45.06 -12.46 33.98
N LEU A 422 44.08 -13.36 34.10
CA LEU A 422 43.92 -14.28 35.26
C LEU A 422 44.05 -15.77 34.92
N ARG A 423 44.70 -16.15 33.81
CA ARG A 423 45.13 -17.54 33.60
C ARG A 423 46.61 -17.65 33.90
N GLY A 424 46.88 -18.24 35.07
CA GLY A 424 48.20 -18.37 35.66
C GLY A 424 49.21 -19.10 34.78
N GLU A 425 50.47 -18.75 35.03
CA GLU A 425 51.67 -19.42 34.59
C GLU A 425 51.57 -20.94 34.87
N GLY A 426 51.28 -21.74 33.86
CA GLY A 426 51.12 -23.18 34.05
C GLY A 426 50.68 -23.94 32.81
N GLY A 427 51.61 -24.16 31.87
CA GLY A 427 51.69 -25.34 31.02
C GLY A 427 50.53 -25.66 30.05
N GLY A 428 50.78 -25.47 28.75
CA GLY A 428 49.99 -26.11 27.68
C GLY A 428 50.04 -25.33 26.37
N GLU A 429 50.82 -25.80 25.40
CA GLU A 429 50.76 -25.37 24.00
C GLU A 429 49.36 -25.71 23.44
N GLY A 430 48.39 -24.79 23.54
CA GLY A 430 47.04 -25.12 23.07
C GLY A 430 45.95 -24.06 23.12
N GLU A 431 46.08 -22.93 23.82
CA GLU A 431 44.97 -21.97 23.92
C GLU A 431 45.43 -20.53 23.69
N LYS A 432 45.78 -20.21 22.44
CA LYS A 432 45.75 -18.83 21.95
C LYS A 432 44.28 -18.40 21.94
N GLY A 433 43.94 -17.27 22.57
CA GLY A 433 42.61 -16.67 22.46
C GLY A 433 42.26 -16.49 20.97
N GLU A 434 41.37 -17.34 20.46
CA GLU A 434 41.04 -17.39 19.05
C GLU A 434 40.21 -16.17 18.67
N ARG A 435 40.82 -15.26 17.90
CA ARG A 435 40.10 -14.17 17.23
C ARG A 435 39.12 -14.78 16.23
N PHE A 436 37.93 -14.19 16.11
CA PHE A 436 36.93 -14.63 15.12
C PHE A 436 37.52 -14.66 13.71
N THR A 437 37.21 -15.71 12.96
CA THR A 437 37.57 -15.81 11.56
C THR A 437 36.82 -14.77 10.72
N PRO A 438 37.30 -14.39 9.52
CA PRO A 438 36.56 -13.48 8.64
C PRO A 438 35.14 -13.94 8.33
N GLU A 439 34.93 -15.27 8.24
CA GLU A 439 33.61 -15.86 8.02
C GLU A 439 32.73 -15.71 9.27
N GLN A 440 33.24 -16.01 10.47
CA GLN A 440 32.51 -15.78 11.72
C GLN A 440 32.15 -14.29 11.90
N LEU A 441 33.05 -13.36 11.59
CA LEU A 441 32.79 -11.93 11.65
C LEU A 441 31.65 -11.51 10.71
N ARG A 442 31.65 -12.02 9.47
CA ARG A 442 30.57 -11.74 8.52
C ARG A 442 29.20 -12.20 9.06
N TRP A 443 29.15 -13.38 9.67
CA TRP A 443 27.93 -13.88 10.31
C TRP A 443 27.50 -13.00 11.50
N LEU A 444 28.44 -12.56 12.33
CA LEU A 444 28.17 -11.64 13.44
C LEU A 444 27.67 -10.27 12.95
N GLU A 445 28.19 -9.75 11.83
CA GLU A 445 27.69 -8.52 11.21
C GLU A 445 26.26 -8.67 10.68
N MET A 446 25.93 -9.81 10.06
CA MET A 446 24.57 -10.09 9.63
C MET A 446 23.60 -10.21 10.82
N ILE A 447 24.03 -10.85 11.91
CA ILE A 447 23.26 -10.93 13.16
C ILE A 447 23.03 -9.54 13.75
N ARG A 448 24.08 -8.70 13.81
CA ARG A 448 23.98 -7.31 14.24
C ARG A 448 22.96 -6.52 13.41
N ASP A 449 23.02 -6.62 12.09
CA ASP A 449 22.11 -5.89 11.20
C ASP A 449 20.67 -6.37 11.35
N HIS A 450 20.48 -7.67 11.59
CA HIS A 450 19.17 -8.23 11.91
C HIS A 450 18.63 -7.70 13.25
N ILE A 451 19.44 -7.71 14.32
CA ILE A 451 19.07 -7.15 15.63
C ILE A 451 18.78 -5.65 15.54
N ALA A 452 19.53 -4.90 14.73
CA ALA A 452 19.29 -3.48 14.49
C ALA A 452 17.90 -3.21 13.86
N ALA A 453 17.43 -4.12 13.01
CA ALA A 453 16.13 -4.02 12.36
C ALA A 453 14.97 -4.60 13.19
N ASN A 454 15.22 -5.64 13.99
CA ASN A 454 14.18 -6.47 14.62
C ASN A 454 14.28 -6.58 16.15
N LEU A 455 15.18 -5.84 16.82
CA LEU A 455 15.42 -5.83 18.28
C LEU A 455 15.96 -7.13 18.89
N GLY A 456 16.00 -8.22 18.13
CA GLY A 456 16.56 -9.49 18.57
C GLY A 456 16.72 -10.44 17.39
N ILE A 457 17.30 -11.61 17.68
CA ILE A 457 17.38 -12.75 16.78
C ILE A 457 17.03 -14.04 17.51
N GLU A 458 16.25 -14.90 16.88
CA GLU A 458 15.86 -16.22 17.32
C GLU A 458 16.43 -17.32 16.39
N PRO A 459 16.48 -18.59 16.84
CA PRO A 459 16.97 -19.69 15.99
C PRO A 459 16.22 -19.83 14.65
N ASP A 460 14.93 -19.54 14.63
CA ASP A 460 14.08 -19.65 13.44
C ASP A 460 14.42 -18.56 12.40
N ASP A 461 14.99 -17.42 12.82
CA ASP A 461 15.40 -16.35 11.90
C ASP A 461 16.48 -16.80 10.91
N PHE A 462 17.26 -17.82 11.27
CA PHE A 462 18.28 -18.40 10.40
C PHE A 462 17.70 -19.18 9.21
N GLU A 463 16.40 -19.47 9.19
CA GLU A 463 15.71 -20.08 8.05
C GLU A 463 15.30 -19.07 6.97
N TYR A 464 15.46 -17.77 7.23
CA TYR A 464 15.10 -16.70 6.31
C TYR A 464 16.33 -15.98 5.74
N ALA A 465 16.13 -15.21 4.67
CA ALA A 465 17.19 -14.39 4.10
C ALA A 465 17.60 -13.25 5.07
N PRO A 466 18.89 -12.89 5.17
CA PRO A 466 20.01 -13.37 4.33
C PRO A 466 20.66 -14.67 4.84
N PHE A 467 20.35 -15.15 6.04
CA PHE A 467 21.00 -16.31 6.65
C PHE A 467 20.81 -17.61 5.86
N ALA A 468 19.58 -17.88 5.39
CA ALA A 468 19.28 -19.06 4.59
C ALA A 468 20.11 -19.16 3.29
N GLN A 469 20.49 -18.00 2.72
CA GLN A 469 21.32 -17.94 1.51
C GLN A 469 22.78 -18.27 1.79
N GLU A 470 23.25 -18.05 3.02
CA GLU A 470 24.61 -18.34 3.46
C GLU A 470 24.72 -19.74 4.14
N GLY A 471 23.63 -20.52 4.15
CA GLY A 471 23.60 -21.88 4.70
C GLY A 471 22.81 -22.05 6.01
N GLY A 472 22.15 -20.99 6.47
CA GLY A 472 21.15 -20.99 7.54
C GLY A 472 21.63 -21.53 8.88
N LEU A 473 20.70 -22.13 9.65
CA LEU A 473 20.95 -22.62 11.01
C LEU A 473 22.09 -23.66 11.05
N GLY A 474 22.18 -24.51 10.02
CA GLY A 474 23.24 -25.52 9.92
C GLY A 474 24.63 -24.90 9.80
N LYS A 475 24.78 -23.85 8.98
CA LYS A 475 26.08 -23.19 8.79
C LYS A 475 26.51 -22.38 10.01
N VAL A 476 25.61 -21.65 10.66
CA VAL A 476 25.95 -20.91 11.88
C VAL A 476 26.34 -21.86 13.03
N HIS A 477 25.68 -23.01 13.14
CA HIS A 477 26.05 -24.03 14.13
C HIS A 477 27.41 -24.67 13.83
N GLN A 478 27.79 -24.84 12.56
CA GLN A 478 29.14 -25.29 12.20
C GLN A 478 30.22 -24.26 12.56
N LEU A 479 29.91 -22.97 12.47
CA LEU A 479 30.88 -21.89 12.73
C LEU A 479 31.09 -21.62 14.21
N PHE A 480 30.04 -21.72 15.04
CA PHE A 480 30.08 -21.34 16.45
C PHE A 480 29.88 -22.51 17.43
N GLY A 481 29.44 -23.67 16.94
CA GLY A 481 29.26 -24.90 17.74
C GLY A 481 28.37 -24.70 18.96
N ASP A 482 28.72 -25.37 20.05
CA ASP A 482 27.95 -25.38 21.30
C ASP A 482 27.87 -24.02 22.01
N LYS A 483 28.73 -23.06 21.61
CA LYS A 483 28.72 -21.69 22.17
C LYS A 483 27.67 -20.79 21.52
N LEU A 484 27.02 -21.23 20.43
CA LEU A 484 26.07 -20.42 19.68
C LEU A 484 24.90 -19.91 20.54
N PRO A 485 24.20 -20.71 21.36
CA PRO A 485 23.06 -20.21 22.14
C PRO A 485 23.46 -19.15 23.17
N GLU A 486 24.58 -19.35 23.87
CA GLU A 486 25.11 -18.39 24.84
C GLU A 486 25.54 -17.09 24.16
N MET A 487 26.16 -17.20 22.98
CA MET A 487 26.56 -16.04 22.18
C MET A 487 25.35 -15.25 21.68
N LEU A 488 24.32 -15.91 21.16
CA LEU A 488 23.09 -15.23 20.70
C LEU A 488 22.36 -14.56 21.86
N ALA A 489 22.30 -15.20 23.03
CA ALA A 489 21.75 -14.58 24.23
C ALA A 489 22.54 -13.33 24.63
N SER A 490 23.87 -13.41 24.65
CA SER A 490 24.75 -12.27 24.93
C SER A 490 24.58 -11.14 23.90
N LEU A 491 24.48 -11.46 22.61
CA LEU A 491 24.29 -10.46 21.57
C LEU A 491 22.93 -9.77 21.69
N ASN A 492 21.85 -10.54 21.88
CA ASN A 492 20.52 -9.98 22.11
C ASN A 492 20.48 -9.05 23.33
N ASP A 493 21.18 -9.41 24.42
CA ASP A 493 21.23 -8.57 25.62
C ASP A 493 22.08 -7.32 25.44
N VAL A 494 23.28 -7.45 24.87
CA VAL A 494 24.25 -6.33 24.80
C VAL A 494 23.93 -5.36 23.67
N LEU A 495 23.45 -5.85 22.52
CA LEU A 495 23.21 -4.98 21.37
C LEU A 495 21.91 -4.18 21.52
N ALA A 496 20.86 -4.77 22.11
CA ALA A 496 19.58 -4.11 22.32
C ALA A 496 19.51 -3.27 23.62
N ALA A 497 20.53 -3.36 24.48
CA ALA A 497 20.71 -2.53 25.67
C ALA A 497 20.92 -1.06 25.31
#